data_AF-A0A2R6D370-F1
#
_entry.id   AF-A0A2R6D370-F1
#
_cell.length_a   1.000
_cell.length_b   1.000
_cell.length_c   1.000
_cell.angle_alpha   90.00
_cell.angle_beta   90.00
_cell.angle_gamma   90.00
#
_symmetry.space_group_name_H-M   'P 1'
#
loop_
_entity.id
_entity.type
_entity.pdbx_description
1 polymer ?
#
loop_
_entity_poly.entity_id
_entity_poly.type
_entity_poly.pdbx_seq_one_letter_code
_entity_poly.pdbx_strand_id
1 'polypeptide(L)' 'MRETSTVAENETPKMALFCRECGHASELSDDWLLTEAEGGYWIVCPDCETAVISQPVFE' A
#
# COMPACT_ATOMS: atom_id res chain seq x y z
N MET A 1 -5.25 -35.90 21.43
CA MET A 1 -4.07 -35.00 21.48
C MET A 1 -4.42 -33.79 20.62
N ARG A 2 -4.12 -32.57 21.09
CA ARG A 2 -4.49 -31.29 20.48
C ARG A 2 -3.52 -30.96 19.34
N GLU A 3 -4.03 -30.75 18.14
CA GLU A 3 -3.33 -29.98 17.10
C GLU A 3 -4.31 -28.91 16.59
N THR A 4 -4.44 -27.84 17.38
CA THR A 4 -4.90 -26.54 16.90
C THR A 4 -3.79 -25.96 16.03
N SER A 5 -3.71 -26.42 14.78
CA SER A 5 -2.93 -25.72 13.76
C SER A 5 -3.72 -24.47 13.41
N THR A 6 -3.38 -23.35 14.05
CA THR A 6 -3.64 -22.01 13.54
C THR A 6 -3.01 -21.96 12.14
N VAL A 7 -3.81 -22.28 11.13
CA VAL A 7 -3.53 -21.82 9.77
C VAL A 7 -3.84 -20.34 9.86
N ALA A 8 -2.81 -19.53 10.08
CA ALA A 8 -2.90 -18.09 9.89
C ALA A 8 -3.61 -17.90 8.55
N GLU A 9 -4.82 -17.32 8.61
CA GLU A 9 -5.56 -16.91 7.44
C GLU A 9 -4.55 -16.18 6.56
N ASN A 10 -4.26 -16.77 5.41
CA ASN A 10 -3.34 -16.22 4.45
C ASN A 10 -4.11 -15.03 3.84
N GLU A 11 -4.10 -13.91 4.57
CA GLU A 11 -4.69 -12.64 4.18
C GLU A 11 -3.89 -12.20 2.97
N THR A 12 -4.26 -12.71 1.79
CA THR A 12 -3.62 -12.35 0.53
C THR A 12 -3.52 -10.83 0.49
N PRO A 13 -2.33 -10.24 0.50
CA PRO A 13 -2.24 -8.80 0.51
C PRO A 13 -2.73 -8.30 -0.83
N LYS A 14 -3.93 -7.73 -0.79
CA LYS A 14 -4.81 -7.62 -1.97
C LYS A 14 -4.32 -6.57 -2.99
N MET A 15 -3.30 -5.78 -2.66
CA MET A 15 -2.72 -4.78 -3.55
C MET A 15 -1.26 -4.51 -3.17
N ALA A 16 -0.33 -4.97 -4.00
CA ALA A 16 1.04 -4.48 -4.03
C ALA A 16 1.12 -3.31 -5.01
N LEU A 17 1.85 -2.25 -4.63
CA LEU A 17 2.13 -1.13 -5.51
C LEU A 17 3.56 -1.21 -6.03
N PHE A 18 3.79 -0.56 -7.17
CA PHE A 18 5.08 -0.50 -7.83
C PHE A 18 5.41 0.96 -8.19
N CYS A 19 6.55 1.45 -7.71
CA CYS A 19 7.10 2.73 -8.08
C CYS A 19 7.86 2.61 -9.39
N ARG A 20 7.40 3.35 -10.39
CA ARG A 20 7.96 3.38 -11.74
C ARG A 20 9.25 4.21 -11.88
N GLU A 21 9.57 5.05 -10.89
CA GLU A 21 10.77 5.88 -10.91
C GLU A 21 12.00 5.14 -10.35
N CYS A 22 11.88 4.54 -9.15
CA CYS A 22 12.98 3.82 -8.49
C CYS A 22 12.88 2.29 -8.57
N GLY A 23 11.72 1.75 -8.96
CA GLY A 23 11.48 0.30 -9.01
C GLY A 23 11.05 -0.31 -7.67
N HIS A 24 10.77 0.50 -6.64
CA HIS A 24 10.30 0.03 -5.34
C HIS A 24 8.96 -0.70 -5.46
N ALA A 25 8.86 -1.90 -4.89
CA ALA A 25 7.66 -2.72 -4.96
C ALA A 25 7.33 -3.28 -3.57
N SER A 26 6.23 -2.84 -2.98
CA SER A 26 5.83 -3.22 -1.62
C SER A 26 4.31 -3.29 -1.51
N GLU A 27 3.82 -4.00 -0.51
CA GLU A 27 2.39 -4.05 -0.18
C GLU A 27 1.86 -2.67 0.20
N LEU A 28 0.68 -2.29 -0.30
CA LEU A 28 0.08 -0.97 -0.07
C LEU A 28 0.02 -0.59 1.42
N SER A 29 -0.21 -1.56 2.30
CA SER A 29 -0.37 -1.35 3.74
C SER A 29 0.94 -1.24 4.52
N ASP A 30 2.09 -1.46 3.88
CA ASP A 30 3.36 -1.68 4.59
C ASP A 30 4.26 -0.44 4.56
N ASP A 31 4.83 -0.14 3.38
CA ASP A 31 5.90 0.87 3.25
C ASP A 31 5.40 2.19 2.60
N TRP A 32 4.19 2.20 2.05
CA TRP A 32 3.70 3.35 1.29
C TRP A 32 3.16 4.45 2.17
N LEU A 33 3.57 5.69 1.87
CA LEU A 33 3.14 6.87 2.60
C LEU A 33 1.81 7.38 2.03
N LEU A 34 0.73 7.21 2.78
CA LEU A 34 -0.59 7.75 2.42
C LEU A 34 -0.69 9.20 2.89
N THR A 35 -0.90 10.12 1.95
CA THR A 35 -1.08 11.55 2.22
C THR A 35 -2.50 11.94 1.85
N GLU A 36 -3.30 12.26 2.85
CA GLU A 36 -4.65 12.80 2.68
C GLU A 36 -4.60 14.33 2.66
N ALA A 37 -5.25 14.95 1.68
CA ALA A 37 -5.38 16.39 1.55
C ALA A 37 -6.86 16.75 1.31
N GLU A 38 -7.22 18.03 1.48
CA GLU A 38 -8.60 18.52 1.36
C GLU A 38 -9.28 18.19 0.01
N GLY A 39 -8.52 17.82 -1.02
CA GLY A 39 -9.03 17.45 -2.35
C GLY A 39 -8.77 16.00 -2.78
N GLY A 40 -8.26 15.12 -1.92
CA GLY A 40 -8.03 13.72 -2.30
C GLY A 40 -6.99 13.00 -1.46
N TYR A 41 -6.58 11.82 -1.91
CA TYR A 41 -5.50 11.07 -1.30
C TYR A 41 -4.42 10.71 -2.33
N TRP A 42 -3.19 10.69 -1.85
CA TRP A 42 -1.99 10.44 -2.62
C TRP A 42 -1.20 9.35 -1.92
N ILE A 43 -0.64 8.42 -2.69
CA ILE A 43 0.23 7.38 -2.17
C ILE A 43 1.63 7.64 -2.70
N VAL A 44 2.58 7.78 -1.80
CA VAL A 44 3.93 8.25 -2.08
C VAL A 44 4.93 7.15 -1.77
N CYS A 45 5.90 6.98 -2.68
CA CYS A 45 7.02 6.06 -2.49
C CYS A 45 7.94 6.57 -1.38
N PRO A 46 8.32 5.74 -0.40
CA PRO A 46 9.21 6.15 0.69
C PRO A 46 10.66 6.34 0.27
N ASP A 47 11.08 5.74 -0.84
CA ASP A 47 12.47 5.75 -1.31
C ASP A 47 12.80 6.98 -2.16
N CYS A 48 11.89 7.37 -3.06
CA CYS A 48 12.09 8.48 -4.01
C CYS A 48 11.03 9.58 -3.92
N GLU A 49 10.14 9.51 -2.93
CA GLU A 49 9.08 10.50 -2.67
C GLU A 49 8.13 10.73 -3.87
N THR A 50 8.12 9.82 -4.83
CA THR A 50 7.25 9.93 -6.01
C THR A 50 5.85 9.45 -5.67
N ALA A 51 4.84 10.26 -6.02
CA ALA A 51 3.45 9.85 -5.96
C ALA A 51 3.13 8.77 -7.01
N VAL A 52 2.74 7.59 -6.55
CA VAL A 52 2.35 6.45 -7.41
C VAL A 52 0.85 6.39 -7.67
N ILE A 53 0.04 6.91 -6.74
CA ILE A 53 -1.40 7.05 -6.89
C ILE A 53 -1.79 8.47 -6.49
N SER A 54 -2.62 9.10 -7.30
CA SER A 54 -3.26 10.38 -7.01
C SER A 54 -4.75 10.25 -7.31
N GLN A 55 -5.57 10.09 -6.27
CA GLN A 55 -7.02 10.02 -6.42
C GLN A 55 -7.66 11.28 -5.83
N PRO A 56 -8.23 12.16 -6.67
CA PRO A 56 -9.04 13.26 -6.18
C PRO A 56 -10.36 12.73 -5.61
N VAL A 57 -10.82 13.31 -4.51
CA VAL A 57 -12.21 13.12 -4.08
C VAL A 57 -13.09 14.11 -4.82
N PHE A 58 -14.12 13.62 -5.50
CA PHE A 58 -15.16 14.44 -6.09
C PHE A 58 -16.36 14.44 -5.12
N GLU A 59 -16.70 15.62 -4.60
CA GLU A 59 -17.90 15.86 -3.78
C GLU A 59 -19.18 15.96 -4.63
#